data_AF-A0A3S8WZ85-F1
#
_entry.id   AF-A0A3S8WZ85-F1
#
_cell.length_a   1.000
_cell.length_b   1.000
_cell.length_c   1.000
_cell.angle_alpha   90.00
_cell.angle_beta   90.00
_cell.angle_gamma   90.00
#
_symmetry.space_group_name_H-M   'P 1'
#
loop_
_entity.id
_entity.type
_entity.pdbx_description
1 polymer ?
#
loop_
_entity_poly.entity_id
_entity_poly.type
_entity_poly.pdbx_seq_one_letter_code
_entity_poly.pdbx_strand_id
1 'polypeptide(L)'
;MPHAYTTLWTNDLLGAMEVGRVLDYDTVGEELATEDYLRLVHRKRLKAGCVTEVVVGPPGSPLTFDRPVPPGLPARLTYRSRRGERQIKHVVDGEVRRAVSVHGIHRLAPESAAELDTLVRAGVNAPRR
;
A
#
# COMPACT_ATOMS: atom_id res chain seq x y z
N MET A 1 -17.44 -2.87 -3.58
CA MET A 1 -16.22 -2.13 -3.96
C MET A 1 -15.67 -1.48 -2.71
N PRO A 2 -14.67 -2.10 -2.05
CA PRO A 2 -13.33 -1.52 -2.16
C PRO A 2 -12.21 -2.58 -2.09
N HIS A 3 -11.41 -2.68 -3.14
CA HIS A 3 -10.08 -3.29 -3.05
C HIS A 3 -9.05 -2.22 -3.42
N ALA A 4 -9.04 -1.11 -2.67
CA ALA A 4 -7.86 -0.28 -2.69
C ALA A 4 -6.79 -1.08 -1.93
N TYR A 5 -5.67 -1.35 -2.57
CA TYR A 5 -4.49 -1.91 -1.94
C TYR A 5 -3.44 -0.82 -1.86
N THR A 6 -2.80 -0.70 -0.71
CA THR A 6 -1.61 0.14 -0.51
C THR A 6 -0.39 -0.75 -0.42
N THR A 7 0.66 -0.35 -1.14
CA THR A 7 1.93 -1.05 -1.14
C THR A 7 3.02 -0.17 -0.55
N LEU A 8 3.79 -0.72 0.38
CA LEU A 8 5.08 -0.17 0.79
C LEU A 8 6.13 -0.93 -0.01
N TRP A 9 6.87 -0.22 -0.87
CA TRP A 9 7.82 -0.85 -1.81
C TRP A 9 9.26 -0.62 -1.37
N THR A 10 9.92 -1.70 -0.95
CA THR A 10 11.38 -1.86 -1.02
C THR A 10 11.66 -3.10 -1.87
N ASN A 11 12.85 -3.21 -2.49
CA ASN A 11 13.13 -4.26 -3.49
C ASN A 11 12.76 -5.70 -3.07
N ASP A 12 12.74 -5.97 -1.76
CA ASP A 12 12.47 -7.31 -1.21
C ASP A 12 11.21 -7.38 -0.32
N LEU A 13 10.33 -6.37 -0.38
CA LEU A 13 9.17 -6.29 0.51
C LEU A 13 7.89 -5.93 -0.25
N LEU A 14 6.89 -6.79 -0.13
CA LEU A 14 5.52 -6.52 -0.56
C LEU A 14 4.56 -6.71 0.61
N GLY A 15 3.84 -5.64 0.92
CA GLY A 15 2.66 -5.67 1.77
C GLY A 15 1.44 -5.24 0.97
N ALA A 16 0.30 -5.87 1.26
CA ALA A 16 -1.00 -5.43 0.79
C ALA A 16 -1.91 -5.26 2.00
N MET A 17 -2.66 -4.17 2.05
CA MET A 17 -3.72 -3.97 3.03
C MET A 17 -5.03 -3.78 2.29
N GLU A 18 -6.06 -4.51 2.70
CA GLU A 18 -7.42 -4.23 2.26
C GLU A 18 -7.89 -2.91 2.90
N VAL A 19 -8.42 -2.03 2.06
CA VAL A 19 -8.96 -0.75 2.51
C VAL A 19 -10.45 -0.88 2.72
N GLY A 20 -10.89 -0.85 3.97
CA GLY A 20 -12.31 -0.80 4.32
C GLY A 20 -12.89 0.60 4.14
N ARG A 21 -12.22 1.62 4.67
CA ARG A 21 -12.65 3.02 4.62
C ARG A 21 -11.47 3.95 4.37
N VAL A 22 -11.73 5.07 3.70
CA VAL A 22 -10.81 6.20 3.59
C VAL A 22 -11.51 7.40 4.20
N LEU A 23 -10.88 7.99 5.20
CA LEU A 23 -11.40 9.09 5.99
C LEU A 23 -10.56 10.34 5.74
N ASP A 24 -11.17 11.51 5.79
CA ASP A 24 -10.44 12.77 5.72
C ASP A 24 -9.63 12.97 7.01
N TYR A 25 -8.36 13.34 6.89
CA TYR A 25 -7.48 13.51 8.06
C TYR A 25 -7.98 14.58 9.03
N ASP A 26 -8.59 15.65 8.51
CA ASP A 26 -9.00 16.81 9.31
C ASP A 26 -10.24 16.50 10.16
N THR A 27 -11.11 15.59 9.71
CA THR A 27 -12.35 15.20 10.42
C THR A 27 -12.28 13.80 11.04
N VAL A 28 -11.15 13.09 10.89
CA VAL A 28 -11.02 11.68 11.28
C VAL A 28 -11.34 11.39 12.75
N GLY A 29 -11.15 12.37 13.63
CA GLY A 29 -11.43 12.24 15.07
C GLY A 29 -12.92 12.09 15.39
N GLU A 30 -13.82 12.48 14.47
CA GLU A 30 -15.26 12.31 14.62
C GLU A 30 -15.72 10.90 14.21
N GLU A 31 -14.94 10.22 13.38
CA GLU A 31 -15.32 8.94 12.76
C GLU A 31 -14.59 7.72 13.35
N LEU A 32 -13.40 7.91 13.93
CA LEU A 32 -12.62 6.83 14.55
C LEU A 32 -13.03 6.57 16.00
N ALA A 33 -12.94 5.30 16.40
CA ALA A 33 -12.96 4.95 17.81
C ALA A 33 -11.78 5.62 18.53
N THR A 34 -12.00 6.03 19.79
CA THR A 34 -11.02 6.77 20.59
C THR A 34 -9.64 6.11 20.61
N GLU A 35 -9.58 4.78 20.73
CA GLU A 35 -8.31 4.04 20.75
C GLU A 35 -7.52 4.16 19.44
N ASP A 36 -8.21 4.05 18.30
CA ASP A 36 -7.58 4.17 16.98
C ASP A 36 -7.18 5.61 16.67
N TYR A 37 -7.99 6.57 17.10
CA TYR A 37 -7.62 7.99 17.04
C TYR A 37 -6.36 8.24 17.88
N LEU A 38 -6.27 7.74 19.12
CA LEU A 38 -5.08 7.87 19.95
C LEU A 38 -3.83 7.24 19.29
N ARG A 39 -3.96 6.08 18.64
CA ARG A 39 -2.87 5.47 17.86
C ARG A 39 -2.40 6.37 16.71
N LEU A 40 -3.33 7.00 16.00
CA LEU A 40 -3.03 7.96 14.93
C LEU A 40 -2.28 9.18 15.49
N VAL A 41 -2.79 9.77 16.58
CA VAL A 41 -2.23 11.02 17.16
C VAL A 41 -0.86 10.78 17.82
N HIS A 42 -0.64 9.58 18.38
CA HIS A 42 0.62 9.18 18.99
C HIS A 42 1.76 9.08 17.97
N ARG A 43 1.46 8.80 16.69
CA ARG A 43 2.44 8.82 15.59
C ARG A 43 2.75 10.25 15.17
N LYS A 44 3.38 11.03 16.07
CA LYS A 44 3.77 12.45 15.87
C LYS A 44 4.50 12.74 14.55
N ARG A 45 5.18 11.76 13.94
CA ARG A 45 5.85 11.91 12.63
C ARG A 45 4.89 12.09 11.45
N LEU A 46 3.62 11.68 11.56
CA LEU A 46 2.61 11.92 10.52
C LEU A 46 2.07 13.36 10.54
N LYS A 47 2.18 14.05 11.68
CA LYS A 47 1.69 15.44 11.85
C LYS A 47 2.51 16.50 11.13
N ALA A 48 3.73 16.17 10.70
CA ALA A 48 4.66 17.11 10.05
C ALA A 48 4.63 17.02 8.51
N GLY A 49 3.68 16.29 7.92
CA GLY A 49 3.64 16.01 6.48
C GLY A 49 2.33 16.41 5.79
N CYS A 50 2.30 16.28 4.46
CA CYS A 50 1.14 16.57 3.60
C CYS A 50 0.06 15.48 3.64
N VAL A 51 -0.27 14.98 4.83
CA VAL A 51 -1.26 13.90 5.02
C VAL A 51 -2.66 14.50 4.90
N THR A 52 -3.48 13.96 4.00
CA THR A 52 -4.87 14.42 3.78
C THR A 52 -5.91 13.33 4.04
N GLU A 53 -5.49 12.06 4.12
CA GLU A 53 -6.40 10.93 4.23
C GLU A 53 -5.87 9.89 5.22
N VAL A 54 -6.78 9.24 5.95
CA VAL A 54 -6.51 8.10 6.83
C VAL A 54 -7.21 6.87 6.26
N VAL A 55 -6.42 5.81 6.10
CA VAL A 55 -6.92 4.54 5.55
C VAL A 55 -7.15 3.56 6.69
N VAL A 56 -8.39 3.10 6.80
CA VAL A 56 -8.83 2.14 7.82
C VAL A 56 -9.18 0.83 7.13
N GLY A 57 -8.71 -0.28 7.68
CA GLY A 57 -8.98 -1.60 7.15
C GLY A 57 -8.61 -2.68 8.16
N PRO A 58 -8.93 -3.94 7.86
CA PRO A 58 -8.37 -5.06 8.61
C PRO A 58 -6.83 -5.02 8.55
N PRO A 59 -6.14 -5.69 9.50
CA PRO A 59 -4.69 -5.82 9.46
C PRO A 59 -4.21 -6.26 8.07
N GLY A 60 -3.27 -5.51 7.50
CA GLY A 60 -2.67 -5.86 6.22
C GLY A 60 -1.90 -7.17 6.28
N SER A 61 -1.51 -7.68 5.12
CA SER A 61 -0.66 -8.85 5.02
C SER A 61 0.62 -8.65 5.84
N PRO A 62 1.11 -9.68 6.54
CA PRO A 62 2.44 -9.64 7.12
C PRO A 62 3.46 -9.23 6.05
N LEU A 63 4.35 -8.32 6.42
CA LEU A 63 5.50 -7.96 5.60
C LEU A 63 6.50 -9.11 5.70
N THR A 64 6.71 -9.85 4.61
CA THR A 64 7.67 -10.96 4.58
C THR A 64 8.78 -10.67 3.56
N PHE A 65 9.99 -11.17 3.87
CA PHE A 65 11.21 -11.02 3.05
C PHE A 65 11.66 -12.34 2.43
N ASP A 66 10.88 -13.39 2.62
CA ASP A 66 11.17 -14.75 2.16
C ASP A 66 10.77 -14.98 0.70
N ARG A 67 10.10 -14.00 0.08
CA ARG A 67 9.63 -14.10 -1.30
C ARG A 67 10.16 -12.94 -2.16
N PRO A 68 10.97 -13.25 -3.19
CA PRO A 68 11.39 -12.23 -4.15
C PRO A 68 10.19 -11.74 -4.96
N VAL A 69 10.17 -10.44 -5.25
CA VAL A 69 9.20 -9.87 -6.19
C VAL A 69 9.56 -10.32 -7.61
N PRO A 70 8.62 -10.87 -8.41
CA PRO A 70 8.92 -11.27 -9.78
C PRO A 70 9.46 -10.09 -10.61
N PRO A 71 10.55 -10.28 -11.37
CA PRO A 71 11.10 -9.24 -12.23
C PRO A 71 10.05 -8.83 -13.27
N GLY A 72 9.88 -7.53 -13.47
CA GLY A 72 8.92 -6.98 -14.44
C GLY A 72 7.48 -6.87 -13.93
N LEU A 73 7.11 -7.50 -12.81
CA LEU A 73 5.85 -7.16 -12.11
C LEU A 73 5.76 -5.65 -11.85
N PRO A 74 6.80 -4.96 -11.35
CA PRO A 74 6.70 -3.53 -11.02
C PRO A 74 6.51 -2.67 -12.26
N ALA A 75 7.01 -3.10 -13.42
CA ALA A 75 6.85 -2.42 -14.70
C ALA A 75 5.39 -2.47 -15.20
N ARG A 76 4.63 -3.49 -14.77
CA ARG A 76 3.25 -3.73 -15.19
C ARG A 76 2.22 -3.11 -14.26
N LEU A 77 2.60 -2.85 -13.00
CA LEU A 77 1.71 -2.26 -12.03
C LEU A 77 1.40 -0.79 -12.37
N THR A 78 0.12 -0.46 -12.31
CA THR A 78 -0.40 0.89 -12.43
C THR A 78 -1.16 1.30 -11.18
N TYR A 79 -1.10 2.59 -10.86
CA TYR A 79 -1.86 3.20 -9.80
C TYR A 79 -2.72 4.34 -10.33
N ARG A 80 -3.81 4.62 -9.62
CA ARG A 80 -4.71 5.74 -9.88
C ARG A 80 -4.23 6.97 -9.13
N SER A 81 -4.02 8.03 -9.89
CA SER A 81 -3.80 9.38 -9.37
C SER A 81 -5.02 10.26 -9.66
N ARG A 82 -5.06 11.45 -9.05
CA ARG A 82 -6.06 12.49 -9.41
C ARG A 82 -6.03 12.86 -10.90
N ARG A 83 -4.94 12.58 -11.62
CA ARG A 83 -4.75 12.87 -13.04
C ARG A 83 -4.92 11.63 -13.95
N GLY A 84 -5.43 10.53 -13.42
CA GLY A 84 -5.59 9.26 -14.15
C GLY A 84 -4.60 8.18 -13.73
N GLU A 85 -4.61 7.06 -14.46
CA GLU A 85 -3.75 5.90 -14.21
C GLU A 85 -2.30 6.16 -14.64
N ARG A 86 -1.35 5.67 -13.84
CA ARG A 86 0.10 5.89 -14.00
C ARG A 86 0.88 4.65 -13.62
N GLN A 87 1.98 4.41 -14.31
CA GLN A 87 2.93 3.34 -13.97
C GLN A 87 3.81 3.72 -12.77
N ILE A 88 4.33 2.70 -12.09
CA ILE A 88 5.36 2.87 -11.06
C ILE A 88 6.61 3.51 -11.69
N LYS A 89 7.16 4.53 -11.04
CA LYS A 89 8.36 5.25 -11.50
C LYS A 89 9.63 4.51 -11.07
N HIS A 90 10.72 4.82 -11.77
CA HIS A 90 12.07 4.32 -11.45
C HIS A 90 12.23 2.79 -11.53
N VAL A 91 11.41 2.15 -12.35
CA VAL A 91 11.61 0.75 -12.72
C VAL A 91 12.68 0.68 -13.82
N VAL A 92 13.76 -0.06 -13.57
CA VAL A 92 14.84 -0.34 -14.53
C VAL A 92 15.12 -1.83 -14.48
N ASP A 93 15.19 -2.47 -15.65
CA ASP A 93 15.34 -3.93 -15.78
C ASP A 93 14.26 -4.74 -15.05
N GLY A 94 13.06 -4.16 -14.91
CA GLY A 94 11.95 -4.78 -14.20
C GLY A 94 12.04 -4.69 -12.67
N GLU A 95 12.99 -3.94 -12.12
CA GLU A 95 13.19 -3.72 -10.69
C GLU A 95 13.08 -2.23 -10.32
N VAL A 96 12.61 -1.91 -9.11
CA VAL A 96 12.52 -0.51 -8.64
C VAL A 96 13.90 -0.05 -8.14
N ARG A 97 14.64 0.70 -8.95
CA ARG A 97 15.99 1.16 -8.57
C ARG A 97 15.98 2.33 -7.58
N ARG A 98 14.85 3.05 -7.44
CA ARG A 98 14.72 4.19 -6.52
C ARG A 98 13.30 4.25 -5.91
N ALA A 99 13.22 4.26 -4.58
CA ALA A 99 11.96 4.34 -3.84
C ALA A 99 11.48 5.79 -3.56
N VAL A 100 12.26 6.80 -3.94
CA VAL A 100 12.14 8.19 -3.44
C VAL A 100 10.88 8.92 -3.92
N SER A 101 10.19 8.44 -4.97
CA SER A 101 8.97 9.08 -5.49
C SER A 101 7.68 8.31 -5.20
N VAL A 102 7.74 7.23 -4.42
CA VAL A 102 6.59 6.37 -4.07
C VAL A 102 6.21 6.55 -2.60
N HIS A 103 6.47 7.75 -2.05
CA HIS A 103 6.00 8.10 -0.70
C HIS A 103 4.52 8.46 -0.78
N GLY A 104 3.65 7.47 -0.57
CA GLY A 104 2.21 7.69 -0.55
C GLY A 104 1.41 6.40 -0.57
N ILE A 105 0.16 6.50 -0.12
CA ILE A 105 -0.86 5.46 -0.28
C ILE A 105 -1.44 5.64 -1.67
N HIS A 106 -1.09 4.73 -2.60
CA HIS A 106 -1.59 4.74 -3.96
C HIS A 106 -2.60 3.63 -4.16
N ARG A 107 -3.75 3.95 -4.74
CA ARG A 107 -4.74 2.95 -5.13
C ARG A 107 -4.27 2.29 -6.42
N LEU A 108 -3.98 0.99 -6.39
CA LEU A 108 -3.70 0.24 -7.62
C LEU A 108 -4.92 0.24 -8.55
N ALA A 109 -4.67 0.16 -9.86
CA ALA A 109 -5.72 -0.18 -10.81
C ALA A 109 -6.27 -1.59 -10.49
N PRO A 110 -7.57 -1.88 -10.75
CA PRO A 110 -8.19 -3.15 -10.38
C PRO A 110 -7.41 -4.40 -10.84
N GLU A 111 -6.86 -4.37 -12.04
CA GLU A 111 -6.08 -5.47 -12.63
C GLU A 111 -4.74 -5.63 -11.91
N SER A 112 -4.06 -4.52 -11.64
CA SER A 112 -2.80 -4.50 -10.87
C SER A 112 -3.01 -4.95 -9.42
N ALA A 113 -4.16 -4.60 -8.84
CA ALA A 113 -4.59 -5.02 -7.52
C ALA A 113 -4.81 -6.53 -7.44
N ALA A 114 -5.53 -7.11 -8.40
CA ALA A 114 -5.77 -8.56 -8.45
C ALA A 114 -4.47 -9.36 -8.65
N GLU A 115 -3.58 -8.84 -9.49
CA GLU A 115 -2.28 -9.47 -9.72
C GLU A 115 -1.42 -9.48 -8.45
N LEU A 116 -1.36 -8.35 -7.73
CA LEU A 116 -0.62 -8.27 -6.48
C LEU A 116 -1.23 -9.14 -5.38
N ASP A 117 -2.56 -9.16 -5.26
CA ASP A 117 -3.27 -9.99 -4.29
C ASP A 117 -2.95 -11.49 -4.49
N THR A 118 -2.85 -11.93 -5.74
CA THR A 118 -2.43 -13.31 -6.08
C THR A 118 -1.03 -13.61 -5.53
N LEU A 119 -0.07 -12.69 -5.72
CA LEU A 119 1.30 -12.87 -5.24
C LEU A 119 1.39 -12.93 -3.71
N VAL A 120 0.64 -12.06 -3.03
CA VAL A 120 0.60 -11.97 -1.56
C VAL A 120 -0.09 -13.19 -0.96
N ARG A 121 -1.27 -13.59 -1.47
CA ARG A 121 -2.03 -14.74 -0.95
C ARG A 121 -1.38 -16.08 -1.23
N ALA A 122 -0.69 -16.23 -2.36
CA ALA A 122 0.13 -17.41 -2.63
C ALA A 122 1.27 -17.58 -1.61
N GLY A 123 1.62 -16.54 -0.83
CA GLY A 123 2.64 -16.58 0.21
C GLY A 123 2.08 -17.07 1.54
N VAL A 124 0.85 -16.65 1.87
CA VAL A 124 0.15 -17.03 3.11
C VAL A 124 -0.11 -18.54 3.19
N ASN A 125 -0.30 -19.21 2.05
CA ASN A 125 -0.59 -20.64 1.96
C ASN A 125 0.63 -21.54 1.69
N ALA A 126 1.84 -20.98 1.58
CA ALA A 126 3.05 -21.78 1.38
C ALA A 126 3.54 -22.35 2.73
N PRO A 127 3.94 -23.64 2.82
CA PRO A 127 4.50 -24.19 4.05
C PRO A 127 5.78 -23.42 4.42
N ARG A 128 5.82 -22.92 5.66
CA ARG A 128 7.01 -22.26 6.22
C ARG A 128 8.16 -23.28 6.24
N ARG A 129 9.23 -23.01 5.50
CA ARG A 129 10.47 -23.79 5.54
C ARG A 129 11.37 -23.34 6.68
#